data_AF-A0A4R2ILM7-F1
#
_entry.id   AF-A0A4R2ILM7-F1
#
_cell.length_a   1.000
_cell.length_b   1.000
_cell.length_c   1.000
_cell.angle_alpha   90.00
_cell.angle_beta   90.00
_cell.angle_gamma   90.00
#
_symmetry.space_group_name_H-M   'P 1'
#
loop_
_entity.id
_entity.type
_entity.pdbx_description
1 polymer ?
#
loop_
_entity_poly.entity_id
_entity_poly.type
_entity_poly.pdbx_seq_one_letter_code
_entity_poly.pdbx_strand_id
1 'polypeptide(L)'
;MTGQDRTGVEWVQLWDGRRWPGRVRNGLPEFSFGQAPAGLSTRRQLRERGLSRGGQEPFARLTWKRDRRFAWLYVDERARAKRTPSDKQLAAINKALAARKVCAECGPVDHFVRTTDRLCGDCHAAGVTPAAGGTDGWRTVQAWQEAADDTDETDRDEASAAADRAAEALARTAARLDTAHQAADQTERDEQFARWHADDQAARHTAELAHTDDQHDGAWTERGVA
;
A
#
# COMPACT_ATOMS: atom_id res chain seq x y z
N MET A 1 33.92 14.58 61.19
CA MET A 1 33.14 13.33 61.32
C MET A 1 31.67 13.69 61.20
N THR A 2 31.15 13.77 59.98
CA THR A 2 29.75 14.15 59.70
C THR A 2 28.93 12.86 59.70
N GLY A 3 28.12 12.68 60.73
CA GLY A 3 27.22 11.53 60.85
C GLY A 3 26.26 11.51 59.68
N GLN A 4 26.45 10.55 58.77
CA GLN A 4 25.43 10.20 57.79
C GLN A 4 24.28 9.53 58.54
N ASP A 5 23.24 10.33 58.77
CA ASP A 5 21.96 9.85 59.27
C ASP A 5 21.40 8.81 58.28
N ARG A 6 21.29 7.57 58.74
CA ARG A 6 20.83 6.41 57.96
C ARG A 6 19.31 6.37 57.85
N THR A 7 18.61 7.40 58.30
CA THR A 7 17.17 7.61 58.11
C THR A 7 16.90 8.79 57.16
N GLY A 8 17.25 8.61 55.88
CA GLY A 8 17.23 9.63 54.82
C GLY A 8 15.83 10.11 54.39
N VAL A 9 15.14 10.81 55.28
CA VAL A 9 13.95 11.62 54.99
C VAL A 9 14.38 13.08 55.00
N GLU A 10 14.53 13.66 53.82
CA GLU A 10 14.79 15.08 53.62
C GLU A 10 13.45 15.81 53.52
N TRP A 11 13.35 16.99 54.12
CA TRP A 11 12.14 17.80 54.04
C TRP A 11 12.20 18.70 52.81
N VAL A 12 11.46 18.32 51.76
CA VAL A 12 11.38 19.11 50.53
C VAL A 12 10.27 20.16 50.64
N GLN A 13 10.53 21.35 50.12
CA GLN A 13 9.51 22.40 49.99
C GLN A 13 8.74 22.20 48.68
N LEU A 14 7.41 22.18 48.79
CA LEU A 14 6.49 22.08 47.65
C LEU A 14 6.26 23.45 46.99
N TRP A 15 5.61 23.46 45.83
CA TRP A 15 5.32 24.68 45.06
C TRP A 15 4.38 25.66 45.80
N ASP A 16 3.64 25.18 46.79
CA ASP A 16 2.69 25.93 47.61
C ASP A 16 3.26 26.27 49.01
N GLY A 17 4.55 26.04 49.23
CA GLY A 17 5.24 26.33 50.49
C GLY A 17 5.09 25.24 51.57
N ARG A 18 4.27 24.20 51.37
CA ARG A 18 4.21 23.06 52.29
C ARG A 18 5.54 22.32 52.33
N ARG A 19 5.88 21.75 53.48
CA ARG A 19 7.03 20.84 53.65
C ARG A 19 6.54 19.40 53.62
N TRP A 20 7.20 18.55 52.86
CA TRP A 20 6.82 17.14 52.71
C TRP A 20 8.05 16.23 52.83
N PRO A 21 7.92 15.03 53.44
CA PRO A 21 9.00 14.06 53.46
C PRO A 21 9.33 13.55 52.06
N GLY A 22 10.60 13.62 51.67
CA GLY A 22 11.07 13.16 50.37
C GLY A 22 12.58 13.00 50.31
N ARG A 23 13.11 12.88 49.11
CA ARG A 23 14.55 12.96 48.82
C ARG A 23 14.77 14.07 47.80
N VAL A 24 15.95 14.68 47.76
CA VAL A 24 16.34 15.52 46.62
C VAL A 24 17.34 14.76 45.76
N ARG A 25 17.05 14.66 44.46
CA ARG A 25 17.99 14.07 43.49
C ARG A 25 18.12 14.98 42.28
N ASN A 26 19.35 15.37 41.97
CA ASN A 26 19.68 16.31 40.90
C ASN A 26 18.92 17.64 41.01
N GLY A 27 18.76 18.16 42.23
CA GLY A 27 18.06 19.42 42.50
C GLY A 27 16.53 19.34 42.39
N LEU A 28 15.95 18.17 42.10
CA LEU A 28 14.51 17.96 42.07
C LEU A 28 14.04 17.10 43.25
N PRO A 29 12.91 17.44 43.89
CA PRO A 29 12.24 16.56 44.82
C PRO A 29 11.93 15.19 44.18
N GLU A 30 12.11 14.15 44.97
CA GLU A 30 11.86 12.77 44.62
C GLU A 30 11.02 12.09 45.70
N PHE A 31 9.93 11.46 45.27
CA PHE A 31 9.00 10.73 46.11
C PHE A 31 8.97 9.26 45.69
N SER A 32 8.89 8.36 46.66
CA SER A 32 8.64 6.94 46.38
C SER A 32 7.17 6.71 46.06
N PHE A 33 6.86 5.56 45.45
CA PHE A 33 5.50 5.15 45.14
C PHE A 33 4.56 5.28 46.35
N GLY A 34 3.44 5.97 46.17
CA GLY A 34 2.45 6.21 47.24
C GLY A 34 2.82 7.33 48.23
N GLN A 35 4.00 7.94 48.13
CA GLN A 35 4.43 9.03 49.03
C GLN A 35 4.35 10.43 48.41
N ALA A 36 3.94 10.56 47.14
CA ALA A 36 3.78 11.86 46.52
C ALA A 36 2.61 12.62 47.16
N PRO A 37 2.79 13.90 47.51
CA PRO A 37 1.72 14.72 48.09
C PRO A 37 0.60 14.99 47.09
N ALA A 38 -0.58 15.31 47.61
CA ALA A 38 -1.71 15.77 46.81
C ALA A 38 -1.39 17.11 46.12
N GLY A 39 -1.90 17.27 44.88
CA GLY A 39 -1.61 18.41 44.01
C GLY A 39 -0.49 18.17 43.00
N LEU A 40 0.14 16.99 43.03
CA LEU A 40 1.05 16.51 42.00
C LEU A 40 0.44 15.34 41.23
N SER A 41 0.50 15.42 39.90
CA SER A 41 0.07 14.34 39.03
C SER A 41 1.13 13.98 37.99
N THR A 42 1.18 12.71 37.65
CA THR A 42 1.93 12.24 36.47
C THR A 42 1.28 12.72 35.19
N ARG A 43 2.05 12.76 34.09
CA ARG A 43 1.52 13.09 32.75
C ARG A 43 0.33 12.20 32.36
N ARG A 44 0.31 10.94 32.79
CA ARG A 44 -0.80 10.00 32.52
C ARG A 44 -2.06 10.40 33.29
N GLN A 45 -1.93 10.67 34.59
CA GLN A 45 -3.04 11.12 35.43
C GLN A 45 -3.63 12.46 34.95
N LEU A 46 -2.80 13.40 34.51
CA LEU A 46 -3.30 14.63 33.89
C LEU A 46 -4.09 14.34 32.61
N ARG A 47 -3.60 13.44 31.75
CA ARG A 47 -4.29 13.06 30.51
C ARG A 47 -5.65 12.39 30.78
N GLU A 48 -5.75 11.54 31.79
CA GLU A 48 -7.00 10.92 32.23
C GLU A 48 -8.04 11.96 32.66
N ARG A 49 -7.59 13.09 33.22
CA ARG A 49 -8.44 14.23 33.60
C ARG A 49 -8.68 15.23 32.46
N GLY A 50 -8.27 14.93 31.22
CA GLY A 50 -8.38 15.88 30.10
C GLY A 50 -7.44 17.08 30.20
N LEU A 51 -6.43 17.01 31.06
CA LEU A 51 -5.44 18.07 31.28
C LEU A 51 -4.12 17.77 30.55
N SER A 52 -3.39 18.84 30.30
CA SER A 52 -2.04 18.86 29.78
C SER A 52 -1.11 19.56 30.78
N ARG A 53 0.20 19.36 30.64
CA ARG A 53 1.21 19.96 31.53
C ARG A 53 1.24 21.49 31.48
N GLY A 54 0.55 22.13 30.52
CA GLY A 54 0.53 23.59 30.42
C GLY A 54 1.87 24.25 30.10
N GLY A 55 2.87 23.50 29.62
CA GLY A 55 4.22 24.00 29.33
C GLY A 55 5.17 24.02 30.53
N GLN A 56 4.73 23.61 31.72
CA GLN A 56 5.58 23.61 32.90
C GLN A 56 6.66 22.51 32.84
N GLU A 57 7.81 22.82 33.45
CA GLU A 57 8.85 21.84 33.73
C GLU A 57 8.41 20.87 34.86
N PRO A 58 8.95 19.65 34.90
CA PRO A 58 8.69 18.72 36.00
C PRO A 58 9.02 19.33 37.36
N PHE A 59 8.11 19.25 38.31
CA PHE A 59 8.37 19.71 39.68
C PHE A 59 9.13 18.66 40.49
N ALA A 60 8.77 17.38 40.33
CA ALA A 60 9.33 16.28 41.11
C ALA A 60 9.41 14.99 40.30
N ARG A 61 10.11 14.00 40.84
CA ARG A 61 10.18 12.64 40.31
C ARG A 61 9.48 11.65 41.24
N LEU A 62 8.66 10.79 40.68
CA LEU A 62 8.10 9.63 41.36
C LEU A 62 8.94 8.40 41.00
N THR A 63 9.55 7.71 41.96
CA THR A 63 10.31 6.48 41.71
C THR A 63 9.69 5.24 42.33
N TRP A 64 9.87 4.11 41.67
CA TRP A 64 9.42 2.80 42.17
C TRP A 64 10.27 1.66 41.61
N LYS A 65 10.02 0.44 42.12
CA LYS A 65 10.81 -0.77 41.82
C LYS A 65 12.32 -0.56 42.09
N ARG A 66 12.66 -0.02 43.28
CA ARG A 66 14.05 0.29 43.69
C ARG A 66 14.74 1.23 42.69
N ASP A 67 14.09 2.36 42.40
CA ASP A 67 14.54 3.41 41.47
C ASP A 67 14.78 2.98 40.01
N ARG A 68 14.35 1.77 39.61
CA ARG A 68 14.44 1.30 38.21
C ARG A 68 13.40 1.94 37.29
N ARG A 69 12.32 2.46 37.86
CA ARG A 69 11.28 3.15 37.09
C ARG A 69 10.99 4.50 37.73
N PHE A 70 10.70 5.47 36.88
CA PHE A 70 10.34 6.79 37.32
C PHE A 70 9.27 7.42 36.44
N ALA A 71 8.57 8.41 36.99
CA ALA A 71 7.65 9.28 36.29
C ALA A 71 7.84 10.71 36.76
N TRP A 72 7.65 11.66 35.83
CA TRP A 72 7.64 13.08 36.17
C TRP A 72 6.31 13.46 36.81
N LEU A 73 6.40 14.24 37.88
CA LEU A 73 5.28 14.85 38.57
C LEU A 73 5.19 16.34 38.20
N TYR A 74 3.96 16.76 37.98
CA TYR A 74 3.58 18.09 37.53
C TYR A 74 2.57 18.67 38.52
N VAL A 75 2.62 19.98 38.71
CA VAL A 75 1.67 20.68 39.58
C VAL A 75 0.31 20.77 38.90
N ASP A 76 -0.73 20.28 39.57
CA ASP A 76 -2.08 20.21 39.03
C ASP A 76 -2.66 21.61 38.75
N GLU A 77 -2.41 22.58 39.64
CA GLU A 77 -2.89 23.97 39.50
C GLU A 77 -2.33 24.69 38.26
N ARG A 78 -1.15 24.28 37.79
CA ARG A 78 -0.51 24.83 36.59
C ARG A 78 -0.85 24.05 35.32
N ALA A 79 -1.58 22.94 35.46
CA ALA A 79 -2.06 22.17 34.32
C ALA A 79 -3.09 22.98 33.54
N ARG A 80 -3.17 22.73 32.24
CA ARG A 80 -4.10 23.41 31.35
C ARG A 80 -4.97 22.39 30.63
N ALA A 81 -6.22 22.74 30.35
CA ALA A 81 -7.10 21.92 29.52
C ALA A 81 -6.37 21.49 28.23
N LYS A 82 -6.45 20.19 27.91
CA LYS A 82 -5.87 19.67 26.68
C LYS A 82 -6.59 20.33 25.49
N ARG A 83 -5.82 20.84 24.53
CA ARG A 83 -6.40 21.37 23.29
C ARG A 83 -7.07 20.25 22.50
N THR A 84 -8.30 20.49 22.08
CA THR A 84 -9.02 19.64 21.12
C THR A 84 -8.60 20.05 19.71
N PRO A 85 -8.12 19.11 18.87
CA PRO A 85 -7.83 19.42 17.48
C PRO A 85 -9.12 19.78 16.73
N SER A 86 -9.04 20.71 15.79
CA SER A 86 -10.17 21.01 14.90
C SER A 86 -10.36 19.92 13.84
N ASP A 87 -11.53 19.87 13.21
CA ASP A 87 -11.83 18.88 12.16
C ASP A 87 -10.83 18.98 10.99
N LYS A 88 -10.43 20.19 10.62
CA LYS A 88 -9.38 20.40 9.60
C LYS A 88 -8.03 19.80 10.01
N GLN A 89 -7.67 19.91 11.29
CA GLN A 89 -6.44 19.30 11.80
C GLN A 89 -6.54 17.78 11.83
N LEU A 90 -7.70 17.24 12.21
CA LEU A 90 -7.96 15.79 12.18
C LEU A 90 -7.90 15.25 10.75
N ALA A 91 -8.52 15.93 9.78
CA ALA A 91 -8.46 15.58 8.37
C ALA A 91 -7.02 15.59 7.84
N ALA A 92 -6.23 16.62 8.18
CA ALA A 92 -4.82 16.69 7.81
C ALA A 92 -3.99 15.54 8.41
N ILE A 93 -4.25 15.17 9.67
CA ILE A 93 -3.60 14.03 10.32
C ILE A 93 -4.01 12.72 9.63
N ASN A 94 -5.29 12.54 9.33
CA ASN A 94 -5.77 11.34 8.63
C ASN A 94 -5.13 11.20 7.25
N LYS A 95 -5.03 12.30 6.48
CA LYS A 95 -4.32 12.33 5.20
C LYS A 95 -2.84 11.97 5.35
N ALA A 96 -2.16 12.51 6.36
CA ALA A 96 -0.77 12.17 6.65
C ALA A 96 -0.60 10.71 7.08
N LEU A 97 -1.52 10.16 7.87
CA LEU A 97 -1.51 8.76 8.28
C LEU A 97 -1.77 7.82 7.10
N ALA A 98 -2.71 8.15 6.22
CA ALA A 98 -2.97 7.39 5.00
C ALA A 98 -1.73 7.34 4.10
N ALA A 99 -1.06 8.48 3.89
CA ALA A 99 0.19 8.54 3.11
C ALA A 99 1.35 7.72 3.70
N ARG A 100 1.32 7.40 5.00
CA ARG A 100 2.30 6.50 5.66
C ARG A 100 1.97 5.02 5.48
N LYS A 101 0.82 4.70 4.90
CA LYS A 101 0.35 3.35 4.65
C LYS A 101 0.29 3.02 3.16
N VAL A 102 1.18 3.61 2.37
CA VAL A 102 1.30 3.35 0.93
C VAL A 102 2.67 2.75 0.66
N CYS A 103 2.66 1.49 0.22
CA CYS A 103 3.82 0.79 -0.30
C CYS A 103 4.13 1.29 -1.71
N ALA A 104 5.41 1.47 -2.04
CA ALA A 104 5.85 1.86 -3.37
C ALA A 104 5.55 0.79 -4.45
N GLU A 105 5.40 -0.47 -4.04
CA GLU A 105 5.13 -1.59 -4.95
C GLU A 105 3.63 -1.91 -5.02
N CYS A 106 3.06 -2.41 -3.93
CA CYS A 106 1.68 -2.92 -3.89
C CYS A 106 0.60 -1.88 -3.52
N GLY A 107 0.99 -0.64 -3.22
CA GLY A 107 0.04 0.44 -2.95
C GLY A 107 -0.47 0.50 -1.50
N PRO A 108 -1.72 0.96 -1.27
CA PRO A 108 -2.28 1.12 0.06
C PRO A 108 -2.32 -0.18 0.88
N VAL A 109 -1.90 -0.11 2.14
CA VAL A 109 -1.90 -1.22 3.10
C VAL A 109 -2.54 -0.79 4.44
N ASP A 110 -2.85 -1.74 5.32
CA ASP A 110 -3.49 -1.46 6.61
C ASP A 110 -2.51 -1.02 7.72
N HIS A 111 -1.23 -1.33 7.54
CA HIS A 111 -0.13 -1.07 8.47
C HIS A 111 0.82 0.04 8.00
N PHE A 112 1.68 0.51 8.90
CA PHE A 112 2.65 1.55 8.54
C PHE A 112 3.82 0.99 7.73
N VAL A 113 4.09 1.65 6.62
CA VAL A 113 5.16 1.31 5.69
C VAL A 113 6.50 1.84 6.19
N ARG A 114 7.59 1.10 5.92
CA ARG A 114 8.94 1.50 6.32
C ARG A 114 9.35 2.77 5.60
N THR A 115 10.03 3.68 6.30
CA THR A 115 10.44 4.97 5.72
C THR A 115 11.67 4.87 4.82
N THR A 116 12.54 3.87 5.05
CA THR A 116 13.83 3.76 4.36
C THR A 116 13.71 3.37 2.89
N ASP A 117 12.90 2.35 2.60
CA ASP A 117 12.68 1.80 1.26
C ASP A 117 11.26 1.99 0.75
N ARG A 118 10.34 2.53 1.57
CA ARG A 118 8.93 2.72 1.22
C ARG A 118 8.20 1.41 0.87
N LEU A 119 8.66 0.28 1.43
CA LEU A 119 8.05 -1.03 1.23
C LEU A 119 7.29 -1.50 2.47
N CYS A 120 6.18 -2.20 2.24
CA CYS A 120 5.50 -2.97 3.29
C CYS A 120 6.38 -4.14 3.74
N GLY A 121 6.01 -4.78 4.85
CA GLY A 121 6.78 -5.90 5.40
C GLY A 121 7.00 -7.04 4.39
N ASP A 122 5.96 -7.37 3.61
CA ASP A 122 5.98 -8.48 2.66
C ASP A 122 6.83 -8.17 1.43
N CYS A 123 6.67 -7.00 0.81
CA CYS A 123 7.49 -6.58 -0.34
C CYS A 123 8.97 -6.41 0.05
N HIS A 124 9.24 -5.93 1.27
CA HIS A 124 10.60 -5.87 1.80
C HIS A 124 11.19 -7.27 1.96
N ALA A 125 10.46 -8.19 2.57
CA ALA A 125 10.89 -9.57 2.77
C ALA A 125 11.09 -10.32 1.43
N ALA A 126 10.30 -10.00 0.41
CA ALA A 126 10.43 -10.53 -0.94
C ALA A 126 11.62 -9.95 -1.73
N GLY A 127 12.32 -8.94 -1.19
CA GLY A 127 13.50 -8.36 -1.83
C GLY A 127 13.17 -7.52 -3.07
N VAL A 128 11.95 -7.02 -3.19
CA VAL A 128 11.54 -6.19 -4.32
C VAL A 128 12.31 -4.87 -4.28
N THR A 129 12.78 -4.42 -5.44
CA THR A 129 13.35 -3.07 -5.57
C THR A 129 12.24 -2.13 -6.02
N PRO A 130 11.88 -1.10 -5.24
CA PRO A 130 10.78 -0.23 -5.58
C PRO A 130 11.05 0.52 -6.88
N ALA A 131 10.02 0.70 -7.69
CA ALA A 131 10.11 1.48 -8.92
C ALA A 131 10.62 2.91 -8.63
N ALA A 132 11.31 3.52 -9.59
CA ALA A 132 11.93 4.84 -9.44
C ALA A 132 10.95 5.96 -9.02
N GLY A 133 9.64 5.79 -9.30
CA GLY A 133 8.57 6.71 -8.88
C GLY A 133 8.06 6.51 -7.44
N GLY A 134 8.58 5.53 -6.69
CA GLY A 134 8.20 5.27 -5.31
C GLY A 134 6.69 5.16 -5.12
N THR A 135 6.13 6.01 -4.24
CA THR A 135 4.69 6.04 -3.96
C THR A 135 3.89 6.98 -4.86
N ASP A 136 4.52 7.67 -5.80
CA ASP A 136 3.87 8.79 -6.51
C ASP A 136 2.78 8.33 -7.48
N GLY A 137 2.96 7.17 -8.12
CA GLY A 137 1.91 6.55 -8.92
C GLY A 137 0.65 6.28 -8.09
N TRP A 138 0.82 5.73 -6.90
CA TRP A 138 -0.28 5.46 -5.97
C TRP A 138 -0.95 6.72 -5.42
N ARG A 139 -0.19 7.82 -5.22
CA ARG A 139 -0.77 9.11 -4.81
C ARG A 139 -1.63 9.74 -5.90
N THR A 140 -1.24 9.62 -7.16
CA THR A 140 -2.05 10.09 -8.28
C THR A 140 -3.36 9.30 -8.39
N VAL A 141 -3.30 7.97 -8.25
CA VAL A 141 -4.50 7.12 -8.22
C VAL A 141 -5.42 7.51 -7.07
N GLN A 142 -4.88 7.75 -5.87
CA GLN A 142 -5.68 8.15 -4.71
C GLN A 142 -6.34 9.53 -4.91
N ALA A 143 -5.66 10.48 -5.54
CA ALA A 143 -6.24 11.80 -5.85
C ALA A 143 -7.41 11.70 -6.84
N TRP A 144 -7.35 10.76 -7.81
CA TRP A 144 -8.47 10.49 -8.71
C TRP A 144 -9.67 9.87 -7.98
N GLN A 145 -9.42 8.97 -7.02
CA GLN A 145 -10.46 8.36 -6.20
C GLN A 145 -11.15 9.39 -5.28
N GLU A 146 -10.39 10.25 -4.60
CA GLU A 146 -10.95 11.32 -3.75
C GLU A 146 -11.81 12.31 -4.57
N ALA A 147 -11.41 12.61 -5.81
CA ALA A 147 -12.20 13.45 -6.71
C ALA A 147 -13.48 12.78 -7.25
N ALA A 148 -13.49 11.45 -7.35
CA ALA A 148 -14.64 10.65 -7.77
C ALA A 148 -15.61 10.29 -6.60
N ASP A 149 -15.15 10.40 -5.36
CA ASP A 149 -16.02 10.26 -4.18
C ASP A 149 -16.86 11.52 -3.92
N ASP A 150 -16.43 12.69 -4.42
CA ASP A 150 -17.12 13.98 -4.30
C ASP A 150 -18.24 14.19 -5.37
N THR A 151 -18.44 13.22 -6.26
CA THR A 151 -19.57 13.19 -7.21
C THR A 151 -20.78 12.48 -6.60
N ASP A 152 -21.99 12.94 -6.90
CA ASP A 152 -23.24 12.37 -6.39
C ASP A 152 -23.35 10.86 -6.72
N GLU A 153 -24.03 10.09 -5.86
CA GLU A 153 -24.16 8.63 -6.02
C GLU A 153 -24.78 8.28 -7.39
N THR A 154 -25.71 9.11 -7.85
CA THR A 154 -26.33 9.05 -9.17
C THR A 154 -25.33 9.23 -10.32
N ASP A 155 -24.41 10.21 -10.20
CA ASP A 155 -23.40 10.49 -11.23
C ASP A 155 -22.42 9.31 -11.38
N ARG A 156 -22.15 8.60 -10.28
CA ARG A 156 -21.26 7.45 -10.26
C ARG A 156 -21.87 6.22 -10.95
N ASP A 157 -23.17 5.99 -10.72
CA ASP A 157 -23.92 4.93 -11.38
C ASP A 157 -24.07 5.17 -12.89
N GLU A 158 -24.32 6.43 -13.29
CA GLU A 158 -24.37 6.81 -14.71
C GLU A 158 -23.02 6.65 -15.41
N ALA A 159 -21.92 7.02 -14.74
CA ALA A 159 -20.57 6.83 -15.25
C ALA A 159 -20.20 5.34 -15.37
N SER A 160 -20.58 4.51 -14.40
CA SER A 160 -20.38 3.05 -14.46
C SER A 160 -21.16 2.44 -15.64
N ALA A 161 -22.44 2.81 -15.79
CA ALA A 161 -23.26 2.36 -16.91
C ALA A 161 -22.73 2.85 -18.27
N ALA A 162 -22.09 4.02 -18.33
CA ALA A 162 -21.41 4.49 -19.53
C ALA A 162 -20.14 3.66 -19.84
N ALA A 163 -19.35 3.33 -18.83
CA ALA A 163 -18.16 2.48 -18.97
C ALA A 163 -18.52 1.07 -19.45
N ASP A 164 -19.57 0.45 -18.89
CA ASP A 164 -20.03 -0.87 -19.29
C ASP A 164 -20.48 -0.90 -20.75
N ARG A 165 -21.23 0.12 -21.19
CA ARG A 165 -21.63 0.27 -22.60
C ARG A 165 -20.43 0.44 -23.54
N ALA A 166 -19.41 1.18 -23.11
CA ALA A 166 -18.17 1.35 -23.88
C ALA A 166 -17.38 0.03 -23.97
N ALA A 167 -17.26 -0.70 -22.87
CA ALA A 167 -16.61 -2.02 -22.83
C ALA A 167 -17.33 -3.01 -23.76
N GLU A 168 -18.66 -3.03 -23.75
CA GLU A 168 -19.44 -3.89 -24.63
C GLU A 168 -19.31 -3.48 -26.11
N ALA A 169 -19.22 -2.18 -26.40
CA ALA A 169 -18.96 -1.68 -27.75
C ALA A 169 -17.57 -2.09 -28.27
N LEU A 170 -16.55 -2.05 -27.42
CA LEU A 170 -15.21 -2.53 -27.74
C LEU A 170 -15.20 -4.04 -27.95
N ALA A 171 -15.87 -4.81 -27.09
CA ALA A 171 -16.00 -6.27 -27.24
C ALA A 171 -16.69 -6.64 -28.57
N ARG A 172 -17.77 -5.95 -28.93
CA ARG A 172 -18.43 -6.12 -30.23
C ARG A 172 -17.50 -5.78 -31.40
N THR A 173 -16.70 -4.73 -31.27
CA THR A 173 -15.76 -4.33 -32.32
C THR A 173 -14.64 -5.35 -32.47
N ALA A 174 -14.09 -5.84 -31.36
CA ALA A 174 -13.10 -6.90 -31.34
C ALA A 174 -13.63 -8.18 -31.99
N ALA A 175 -14.86 -8.60 -31.66
CA ALA A 175 -15.49 -9.77 -32.26
C ALA A 175 -15.68 -9.62 -33.79
N ARG A 176 -15.99 -8.42 -34.29
CA ARG A 176 -16.09 -8.16 -35.73
C ARG A 176 -14.74 -8.27 -36.43
N LEU A 177 -13.68 -7.73 -35.82
CA LEU A 177 -12.33 -7.81 -36.36
C LEU A 177 -11.84 -9.26 -36.39
N ASP A 178 -12.11 -10.02 -35.32
CA ASP A 178 -11.76 -11.43 -35.25
C ASP A 178 -12.51 -12.27 -36.31
N THR A 179 -13.81 -12.02 -36.48
CA THR A 179 -14.60 -12.64 -37.56
C THR A 179 -14.02 -12.31 -38.94
N ALA A 180 -13.60 -11.07 -39.16
CA ALA A 180 -13.00 -10.65 -40.43
C ALA A 180 -11.65 -11.33 -40.69
N HIS A 181 -10.81 -11.45 -39.65
CA HIS A 181 -9.55 -12.20 -39.75
C HIS A 181 -9.78 -13.67 -40.04
N GLN A 182 -10.73 -14.31 -39.37
CA GLN A 182 -11.08 -15.72 -39.61
C GLN A 182 -11.59 -15.96 -41.05
N ALA A 183 -12.39 -15.03 -41.59
CA ALA A 183 -12.87 -15.12 -42.97
C ALA A 183 -11.74 -14.95 -44.00
N ALA A 184 -10.79 -14.04 -43.75
CA ALA A 184 -9.62 -13.88 -44.59
C ALA A 184 -8.73 -15.13 -44.58
N ASP A 185 -8.43 -15.67 -43.40
CA ASP A 185 -7.66 -16.90 -43.20
C ASP A 185 -8.35 -18.12 -43.84
N GLN A 186 -9.67 -18.19 -43.77
CA GLN A 186 -10.43 -19.22 -44.49
C GLN A 186 -10.30 -19.09 -46.01
N THR A 187 -10.35 -17.86 -46.53
CA THR A 187 -10.17 -17.60 -47.97
C THR A 187 -8.78 -18.01 -48.43
N GLU A 188 -7.73 -17.66 -47.68
CA GLU A 188 -6.35 -18.08 -47.99
C GLU A 188 -6.19 -19.61 -47.97
N ARG A 189 -6.81 -20.29 -47.00
CA ARG A 189 -6.83 -21.76 -46.96
C ARG A 189 -7.54 -22.37 -48.16
N ASP A 190 -8.71 -21.83 -48.53
CA ASP A 190 -9.49 -22.34 -49.66
C ASP A 190 -8.72 -22.12 -50.98
N GLU A 191 -8.07 -20.98 -51.16
CA GLU A 191 -7.18 -20.69 -52.30
C GLU A 191 -5.98 -21.64 -52.34
N GLN A 192 -5.34 -21.91 -51.19
CA GLN A 192 -4.24 -22.86 -51.11
C GLN A 192 -4.67 -24.29 -51.46
N PHE A 193 -5.85 -24.70 -51.00
CA PHE A 193 -6.42 -26.02 -51.30
C PHE A 193 -6.79 -26.16 -52.78
N ALA A 194 -7.36 -25.10 -53.38
CA ALA A 194 -7.63 -25.04 -54.81
C ALA A 194 -6.33 -25.16 -55.64
N ARG A 195 -5.26 -24.49 -55.20
CA ARG A 195 -3.93 -24.60 -55.83
C ARG A 195 -3.40 -26.04 -55.77
N TRP A 196 -3.45 -26.68 -54.60
CA TRP A 196 -3.03 -28.09 -54.46
C TRP A 196 -3.83 -29.04 -55.35
N HIS A 197 -5.13 -28.83 -55.49
CA HIS A 197 -5.96 -29.63 -56.40
C HIS A 197 -5.58 -29.43 -57.87
N ALA A 198 -5.28 -28.19 -58.28
CA ALA A 198 -4.80 -27.92 -59.63
C ALA A 198 -3.44 -28.60 -59.89
N ASP A 199 -2.51 -28.52 -58.94
CA ASP A 199 -1.20 -29.18 -59.02
C ASP A 199 -1.33 -30.71 -59.11
N ASP A 200 -2.20 -31.32 -58.30
CA ASP A 200 -2.49 -32.77 -58.32
C ASP A 200 -3.13 -33.21 -59.65
N GLN A 201 -4.10 -32.45 -60.17
CA GLN A 201 -4.70 -32.72 -61.48
C GLN A 201 -3.66 -32.63 -62.61
N ALA A 202 -2.79 -31.61 -62.58
CA ALA A 202 -1.70 -31.46 -63.55
C ALA A 202 -0.70 -32.62 -63.48
N ALA A 203 -0.36 -33.07 -62.26
CA ALA A 203 0.51 -34.23 -62.03
C ALA A 203 -0.10 -35.53 -62.56
N ARG A 204 -1.41 -35.75 -62.36
CA ARG A 204 -2.12 -36.91 -62.93
C ARG A 204 -2.12 -36.89 -64.45
N HIS A 205 -2.44 -35.74 -65.06
CA HIS A 205 -2.45 -35.59 -66.52
C HIS A 205 -1.06 -35.80 -67.13
N THR A 206 0.01 -35.30 -66.50
CA THR A 206 1.39 -35.55 -66.96
C THR A 206 1.79 -37.02 -66.85
N ALA A 207 1.39 -37.71 -65.78
CA ALA A 207 1.59 -39.16 -65.65
C ALA A 207 0.81 -39.96 -66.70
N GLU A 208 -0.43 -39.58 -67.00
CA GLU A 208 -1.24 -40.19 -68.08
C GLU A 208 -0.59 -40.01 -69.45
N LEU A 209 -0.14 -38.79 -69.78
CA LEU A 209 0.55 -38.51 -71.05
C LEU A 209 1.82 -39.35 -71.21
N ALA A 210 2.65 -39.43 -70.18
CA ALA A 210 3.86 -40.27 -70.17
C ALA A 210 3.52 -41.77 -70.36
N HIS A 211 2.44 -42.26 -69.75
CA HIS A 211 2.00 -43.65 -69.92
C HIS A 211 1.54 -43.92 -71.36
N THR A 212 0.82 -43.00 -72.00
CA THR A 212 0.43 -43.14 -73.41
C THR A 212 1.62 -43.10 -74.37
N ASP A 213 2.64 -42.29 -74.09
CA ASP A 213 3.86 -42.20 -74.91
C ASP A 213 4.65 -43.52 -74.85
N ASP A 214 4.84 -44.08 -73.65
CA ASP A 214 5.43 -45.42 -73.43
C ASP A 214 4.65 -46.53 -74.16
N GLN A 215 3.31 -46.46 -74.18
CA GLN A 215 2.48 -47.41 -74.94
C GLN A 215 2.63 -47.23 -76.46
N HIS A 216 2.80 -46.00 -76.94
CA HIS A 216 2.97 -45.73 -78.37
C HIS A 216 4.34 -46.20 -78.87
N ASP A 217 5.40 -46.00 -78.07
CA ASP A 217 6.75 -46.53 -78.35
C ASP A 217 6.81 -48.06 -78.27
N GLY A 218 6.06 -48.67 -77.34
CA GLY A 218 5.83 -50.12 -77.30
C GLY A 218 5.10 -50.67 -78.54
N ALA A 219 4.11 -49.93 -79.07
CA ALA A 219 3.35 -50.32 -80.26
C ALA A 219 4.11 -50.07 -81.59
N TRP A 220 5.10 -49.18 -81.60
CA TRP A 220 6.03 -49.01 -82.73
C TRP A 220 7.11 -50.08 -82.77
N THR A 221 7.57 -50.57 -81.61
CA THR A 221 8.57 -51.64 -81.52
C THR A 221 8.01 -53.03 -81.92
N GLU A 222 6.72 -53.30 -81.73
CA GLU A 222 6.09 -54.58 -82.16
C GLU A 222 5.76 -54.67 -83.68
N ARG A 223 5.76 -53.57 -84.44
CA ARG A 223 5.50 -53.58 -85.91
C ARG A 223 6.76 -53.59 -86.78
N GLY A 224 7.92 -53.82 -86.18
CA GLY A 224 9.23 -53.73 -86.84
C GLY A 224 10.15 -54.91 -86.59
N VAL A 225 9.66 -56.16 -86.59
CA VAL A 225 10.53 -57.34 -86.66
C VAL A 225 9.95 -58.36 -87.64
N ALA A 226 10.66 -58.51 -88.78
CA ALA A 226 10.73 -59.62 -89.74
C ALA A 226 9.45 -60.19 -90.39
#